data_AF-U9UQ98-F1
#
_entry.id   AF-U9UQ98-F1
#
_cell.length_a   1.000
_cell.length_b   1.000
_cell.length_c   1.000
_cell.angle_alpha   90.00
_cell.angle_beta   90.00
_cell.angle_gamma   90.00
#
_symmetry.space_group_name_H-M   'P 1'
#
loop_
_entity.id
_entity.type
_entity.pdbx_description
1 polymer ?
#
loop_
_entity_poly.entity_id
_entity_poly.type
_entity_poly.pdbx_seq_one_letter_code
_entity_poly.pdbx_strand_id
1 'polypeptide(L)' 'MKYMDFNMIMWELTTGSKSYANIEHNVELIYEIIDGKRPEITNDTPECFANLMRKF' A
#
# COMPACT_ATOMS: atom_id res chain seq x y z
N MET A 1 9.75 -2.83 -8.41
CA MET A 1 10.56 -1.72 -7.86
C MET A 1 10.30 -0.37 -8.53
N LYS A 2 10.11 -0.26 -9.85
CA LYS A 2 9.86 1.04 -10.54
C LYS A 2 8.56 1.78 -10.20
N TYR A 3 7.62 1.18 -9.46
CA TYR A 3 6.28 1.75 -9.20
C TYR A 3 5.83 1.61 -7.73
N MET A 4 6.75 1.38 -6.79
CA MET A 4 6.37 1.30 -5.38
C MET A 4 6.15 2.71 -4.82
N ASP A 5 4.90 3.00 -4.47
CA ASP A 5 4.50 4.20 -3.72
C ASP A 5 5.04 4.11 -2.28
N PHE A 6 5.34 5.26 -1.67
CA PHE A 6 5.70 5.36 -0.26
C PHE A 6 4.66 4.66 0.63
N ASN A 7 3.37 4.80 0.31
CA ASN A 7 2.30 4.13 1.04
C ASN A 7 2.36 2.60 0.94
N MET A 8 2.78 2.05 -0.20
CA MET A 8 2.96 0.59 -0.33
C MET A 8 4.15 0.11 0.50
N ILE A 9 5.26 0.85 0.48
CA ILE A 9 6.44 0.50 1.29
C ILE A 9 6.10 0.53 2.78
N MET A 10 5.42 1.58 3.24
CA MET A 10 4.99 1.70 4.63
C MET A 10 4.07 0.55 5.04
N TRP A 11 3.14 0.16 4.18
CA TRP A 11 2.24 -0.96 4.43
C TRP A 11 2.99 -2.29 4.57
N GLU A 12 3.96 -2.55 3.69
CA GLU A 12 4.78 -3.78 3.77
C GLU A 12 5.62 -3.82 5.05
N LEU A 13 6.12 -2.67 5.50
CA LEU A 13 6.88 -2.55 6.75
C LEU A 13 6.00 -2.76 7.99
N THR A 14 4.77 -2.24 8.01
CA THR A 14 3.90 -2.34 9.20
C THR A 14 3.23 -3.70 9.31
N THR A 15 2.92 -4.35 8.18
CA THR A 15 2.23 -5.64 8.15
C THR A 15 3.17 -6.85 8.00
N GLY A 16 4.43 -6.62 7.60
CA GLY A 16 5.38 -7.68 7.25
C GLY A 16 4.94 -8.53 6.05
N SER A 17 3.95 -8.08 5.29
CA SER A 17 3.33 -8.80 4.17
C SER A 17 3.51 -8.02 2.87
N LYS A 18 3.49 -8.70 1.72
CA LYS A 18 3.54 -8.02 0.42
C LYS A 18 2.22 -7.32 0.13
N SER A 19 2.28 -6.06 -0.28
CA SER A 19 1.10 -5.30 -0.67
C SER A 19 0.35 -6.00 -1.82
N TYR A 20 -0.97 -6.07 -1.71
CA TYR A 20 -1.84 -6.76 -2.66
C TYR A 20 -1.43 -8.22 -2.93
N ALA A 21 -0.94 -8.95 -1.92
CA ALA A 21 -0.53 -10.36 -2.07
C ALA A 21 -1.66 -11.28 -2.57
N ASN A 22 -2.91 -10.93 -2.27
CA ASN A 22 -4.10 -11.70 -2.63
C ASN A 22 -4.74 -11.27 -3.97
N ILE A 23 -4.12 -10.31 -4.67
CA ILE A 23 -4.61 -9.80 -5.95
C ILE A 23 -3.61 -10.25 -7.04
N GLU A 24 -4.09 -10.53 -8.24
CA GLU A 24 -3.21 -10.82 -9.38
C GLU A 24 -2.44 -9.56 -9.79
N HIS A 25 -1.13 -9.69 -10.04
CA HIS A 25 -0.25 -8.55 -10.39
C HIS A 25 -0.29 -8.32 -11.91
N ASN A 26 -1.49 -7.98 -12.41
CA ASN A 26 -1.76 -7.76 -13.82
C ASN A 26 -1.80 -6.24 -14.17
N VAL A 27 -2.04 -5.93 -15.45
CA VAL A 27 -2.03 -4.55 -15.96
C VAL A 27 -3.18 -3.72 -15.35
N GLU A 28 -4.30 -4.33 -15.02
CA GLU A 28 -5.44 -3.66 -14.39
C GLU A 28 -5.07 -3.12 -13.00
N LEU A 29 -4.42 -3.94 -12.17
CA LEU A 29 -3.92 -3.50 -10.86
C LEU A 29 -2.92 -2.33 -10.99
N ILE A 30 -2.09 -2.32 -12.03
CA ILE A 30 -1.16 -1.21 -12.28
C ILE A 30 -1.93 0.09 -12.55
N TYR A 31 -2.97 0.04 -13.40
CA TYR A 31 -3.80 1.22 -13.66
C TYR A 31 -4.54 1.68 -12.42
N GLU A 32 -5.11 0.77 -11.63
CA GLU A 32 -5.76 1.15 -10.37
C GLU A 32 -4.79 1.88 -9.42
N ILE A 33 -3.54 1.41 -9.30
CA ILE A 33 -2.53 2.07 -8.45
C ILE A 33 -2.19 3.46 -8.98
N ILE A 34 -2.04 3.61 -10.31
CA ILE A 34 -1.83 4.91 -10.96
C ILE A 34 -3.02 5.84 -10.70
N ASP A 35 -4.24 5.33 -10.76
CA ASP A 35 -5.49 6.06 -10.53
C ASP A 35 -5.77 6.35 -9.04
N GLY A 36 -4.92 5.88 -8.12
CA GLY A 36 -4.99 6.24 -6.70
C GLY A 36 -5.35 5.10 -5.75
N LYS A 37 -5.46 3.85 -6.21
CA LYS A 37 -5.63 2.69 -5.32
C LYS A 37 -4.45 2.59 -4.36
N ARG A 38 -4.73 2.49 -3.07
CA ARG A 38 -3.74 2.35 -2.00
C ARG A 38 -4.07 1.13 -1.13
N PRO A 39 -3.07 0.50 -0.49
CA PRO A 39 -3.32 -0.56 0.48
C PRO A 39 -4.17 -0.04 1.65
N GLU A 40 -5.03 -0.90 2.18
CA GLU A 40 -5.87 -0.56 3.33
C GLU A 40 -5.01 -0.39 4.59
N ILE A 41 -5.24 0.69 5.34
CA ILE A 41 -4.62 0.86 6.66
C ILE A 41 -5.34 -0.07 7.64
N THR A 42 -4.61 -1.06 8.12
CA THR A 42 -5.12 -2.07 9.04
C THR A 42 -5.13 -1.56 10.50
N ASN A 43 -5.98 -2.13 11.35
CA ASN A 43 -6.14 -1.69 12.75
C ASN A 43 -4.89 -1.90 13.62
N ASP A 44 -4.00 -2.80 13.22
CA ASP A 44 -2.70 -3.07 13.86
C ASP A 44 -1.61 -2.08 13.43
N THR A 45 -1.85 -1.26 12.40
CA THR A 45 -0.91 -0.20 12.00
C THR A 45 -0.87 0.89 13.09
N PRO A 46 0.31 1.17 13.69
CA PRO A 46 0.43 2.23 14.69
C PRO A 46 -0.07 3.58 14.17
N GLU A 47 -0.76 4.33 15.02
CA GLU A 47 -1.46 5.56 14.62
C GLU A 47 -0.54 6.61 13.97
N CYS A 48 0.73 6.68 14.41
CA CYS A 48 1.72 7.57 13.79
C CYS A 48 2.00 7.22 12.32
N PHE A 49 2.05 5.93 11.97
CA PHE A 49 2.21 5.47 10.59
C PHE A 49 0.92 5.60 9.80
N ALA A 50 -0.23 5.30 10.39
CA ALA A 50 -1.53 5.52 9.76
C ALA A 50 -1.73 7.00 9.37
N ASN A 51 -1.36 7.93 10.27
CA ASN A 51 -1.43 9.37 10.01
C ASN A 51 -0.44 9.82 8.93
N LEU A 52 0.72 9.18 8.84
CA LEU A 52 1.68 9.43 7.76
C LEU A 52 1.11 8.95 6.42
N MET A 53 0.56 7.74 6.37
CA MET A 53 0.01 7.14 5.15
C MET A 53 -1.23 7.87 4.62
N ARG A 54 -2.00 8.54 5.49
CA ARG A 54 -3.14 9.38 5.07
C ARG A 54 -2.73 10.75 4.54
N LYS A 55 -1.52 11.23 4.87
CA LYS A 55 -1.04 12.56 4.48
C LYS A 55 -0.44 12.60 3.06
N PHE A 56 -0.10 11.44 2.51
CA PHE A 56 0.51 11.27 1.20
C PHE A 56 -0.42 10.45 0.30
#